data_AF-A0A5C6QBN6-F1
#
_entry.id   AF-A0A5C6QBN6-F1
#
_cell.length_a   1.000
_cell.length_b   1.000
_cell.length_c   1.000
_cell.angle_alpha   90.00
_cell.angle_beta   90.00
_cell.angle_gamma   90.00
#
_symmetry.space_group_name_H-M   'P 1'
#
loop_
_entity.id
_entity.type
_entity.pdbx_description
1 polymer ?
#
loop_
_entity_poly.entity_id
_entity_poly.type
_entity_poly.pdbx_seq_one_letter_code
_entity_poly.pdbx_strand_id
1 'polypeptide(L)'
;MDNKKSNPPKLAKLLLNISLPKHVKDEICGDLEEEFNLYILKEKGDVMANRWFWSQSLTTCIRYLFIKQRLLSALTVILAISILATLYVAITSLSYASKEFFNDDFWYNGNIHLLFFEPKFWSFTSNSIFESLPLMHLVDSHSAIWACLALLSLFKLDQKYQFNTLIFSILSLALMLSPYLYGVITLQLSSLSNKEVGPLIALMWLPIMYMILPIAYLTVKKLTNSNKNRPLIS
;
A
#
# COMPACT_ATOMS: atom_id res chain seq x y z
N MET A 1 -43.53 -25.94 29.03
CA MET A 1 -43.09 -25.11 27.89
C MET A 1 -41.69 -25.57 27.55
N ASP A 2 -41.54 -26.29 26.43
CA ASP A 2 -40.25 -26.83 26.02
C ASP A 2 -39.26 -25.68 25.75
N ASN A 3 -38.17 -25.69 26.49
CA ASN A 3 -37.07 -24.74 26.38
C ASN A 3 -36.28 -25.08 25.11
N LYS A 4 -36.83 -24.70 23.95
CA LYS A 4 -36.21 -24.95 22.65
C LYS A 4 -34.94 -24.10 22.59
N LYS A 5 -33.79 -24.70 22.92
CA LYS A 5 -32.47 -24.08 22.74
C LYS A 5 -32.28 -23.80 21.25
N SER A 6 -32.51 -22.55 20.87
CA SER A 6 -32.18 -22.06 19.54
C SER A 6 -30.67 -21.90 19.47
N ASN A 7 -30.08 -22.36 18.37
CA ASN A 7 -28.64 -22.27 18.19
C ASN A 7 -28.29 -20.97 17.47
N PRO A 8 -27.19 -20.29 17.87
CA PRO A 8 -26.74 -19.09 17.20
C PRO A 8 -26.45 -19.35 15.72
N PRO A 9 -26.56 -18.33 14.85
CA PRO A 9 -26.26 -18.47 13.42
C PRO A 9 -24.83 -18.97 13.20
N LYS A 10 -24.69 -20.20 12.68
CA LYS A 10 -23.38 -20.84 12.45
C LYS A 10 -22.44 -20.01 11.56
N LEU A 11 -23.00 -19.32 10.56
CA LEU A 11 -22.23 -18.45 9.67
C LEU A 11 -21.69 -17.20 10.38
N ALA A 12 -22.46 -16.60 11.29
CA ALA A 12 -22.00 -15.46 12.07
C ALA A 12 -20.87 -15.87 13.04
N LYS A 13 -21.00 -17.05 13.67
CA LYS A 13 -19.94 -17.64 14.50
C LYS A 13 -18.69 -17.97 13.68
N LEU A 14 -18.84 -18.46 12.45
CA LEU A 14 -17.72 -18.69 11.53
C LEU A 14 -17.01 -17.38 11.15
N LEU A 15 -17.77 -16.32 10.88
CA LEU A 15 -17.25 -14.99 10.57
C LEU A 15 -16.41 -14.41 11.72
N LEU A 16 -16.93 -14.49 12.95
CA LEU A 16 -16.18 -14.13 14.18
C LEU A 16 -14.92 -14.98 14.32
N ASN A 17 -15.03 -16.28 14.02
CA ASN A 17 -13.91 -17.21 14.11
C ASN A 17 -12.77 -16.89 13.16
N ILE A 18 -13.05 -16.30 12.00
CA ILE A 18 -12.05 -15.91 11.02
C ILE A 18 -11.48 -14.52 11.36
N SER A 19 -12.32 -13.62 11.86
CA SER A 19 -11.97 -12.20 12.00
C SER A 19 -11.25 -11.86 13.31
N LEU A 20 -11.56 -12.59 14.39
CA LEU A 20 -11.06 -12.28 15.73
C LEU A 20 -9.64 -12.84 15.99
N PRO A 21 -8.77 -12.06 16.68
CA PRO A 21 -7.50 -12.57 17.18
C PRO A 21 -7.70 -13.72 18.19
N LYS A 22 -6.81 -14.72 18.17
CA LYS A 22 -6.91 -15.91 19.04
C LYS A 22 -7.07 -15.62 20.55
N HIS A 23 -6.55 -14.50 21.05
CA HIS A 23 -6.55 -14.19 22.48
C HIS A 23 -7.87 -13.61 23.01
N VAL A 24 -8.69 -12.96 22.17
CA VAL A 24 -10.02 -12.44 22.56
C VAL A 24 -11.18 -13.27 21.99
N LYS A 25 -10.83 -14.26 21.18
CA LYS A 25 -11.78 -15.02 20.38
C LYS A 25 -12.82 -15.73 21.24
N ASP A 26 -12.34 -16.48 22.22
CA ASP A 26 -13.18 -17.37 23.02
C ASP A 26 -14.05 -16.57 24.00
N GLU A 27 -13.49 -15.49 24.56
CA GLU A 27 -14.22 -14.53 25.41
C GLU A 27 -15.37 -13.86 24.64
N ILE A 28 -15.07 -13.23 23.50
CA ILE A 28 -16.09 -12.52 22.71
C ILE A 28 -17.15 -13.48 22.15
N CYS A 29 -16.75 -14.67 21.70
CA CYS A 29 -17.73 -15.67 21.22
C CYS A 29 -18.61 -16.18 22.36
N GLY A 30 -18.03 -16.38 23.55
CA GLY A 30 -18.76 -16.80 24.76
C GLY A 30 -19.80 -15.77 25.16
N ASP A 31 -19.39 -14.50 25.31
CA ASP A 31 -20.27 -13.40 25.71
C ASP A 31 -21.45 -13.23 24.75
N LEU A 32 -21.20 -13.27 23.43
CA LEU A 32 -22.26 -13.16 22.42
C LEU A 32 -23.24 -14.33 22.44
N GLU A 33 -22.77 -15.53 22.80
CA GLU A 33 -23.62 -16.72 22.94
C GLU A 33 -24.48 -16.67 24.20
N GLU A 34 -23.93 -16.18 25.31
CA GLU A 34 -24.69 -15.94 26.53
C GLU A 34 -25.77 -14.89 26.31
N GLU A 35 -25.43 -13.75 25.71
CA GLU A 35 -26.38 -12.69 25.40
C GLU A 35 -27.45 -13.12 24.39
N PHE A 36 -27.10 -13.93 23.39
CA PHE A 36 -28.07 -14.50 22.44
C PHE A 36 -29.16 -15.32 23.15
N ASN A 37 -28.75 -16.19 24.08
CA ASN A 37 -29.68 -16.99 24.86
C ASN A 37 -30.57 -16.12 25.75
N LEU A 38 -30.02 -15.04 26.32
CA LEU A 38 -30.80 -14.05 27.09
C LEU A 38 -31.79 -13.29 26.20
N TYR A 39 -31.41 -12.94 24.97
CA TYR A 39 -32.26 -12.23 24.00
C TYR A 39 -33.46 -13.08 23.56
N ILE A 40 -33.26 -14.38 23.34
CA ILE A 40 -34.36 -15.33 23.04
C ILE A 40 -35.38 -15.36 24.18
N LEU A 41 -34.91 -15.39 25.42
CA LEU A 41 -35.75 -15.42 26.62
C LEU A 41 -36.52 -14.12 26.85
N LYS A 42 -35.93 -12.96 26.51
CA LYS A 42 -36.52 -11.63 26.73
C LYS A 42 -37.44 -11.15 25.59
N GLU A 43 -37.05 -11.32 24.33
CA GLU A 43 -37.74 -10.73 23.16
C GLU A 43 -38.60 -11.71 22.35
N LYS A 44 -38.86 -12.92 22.89
CA LYS A 44 -39.86 -13.88 22.38
C LYS A 44 -39.74 -14.23 20.89
N GLY A 45 -38.54 -14.35 20.33
CA GLY A 45 -38.42 -14.84 18.96
C GLY A 45 -37.01 -15.06 18.43
N ASP A 46 -36.80 -16.25 17.86
CA ASP A 46 -35.55 -16.65 17.19
C ASP A 46 -35.10 -15.67 16.11
N VAL A 47 -36.03 -15.03 15.40
CA VAL A 47 -35.73 -14.12 14.29
C VAL A 47 -35.08 -12.82 14.77
N MET A 48 -35.60 -12.23 15.86
CA MET A 48 -35.05 -11.02 16.46
C MET A 48 -33.67 -11.29 17.03
N ALA A 49 -33.52 -12.38 17.78
CA ALA A 49 -32.24 -12.81 18.34
C ALA A 49 -31.18 -13.06 17.26
N ASN A 50 -31.55 -13.72 16.15
CA ASN A 50 -30.65 -13.96 15.02
C ASN A 50 -30.20 -12.66 14.33
N ARG A 51 -31.11 -11.70 14.14
CA ARG A 51 -30.77 -10.38 13.57
C ARG A 51 -29.84 -9.60 14.49
N TRP A 52 -30.12 -9.61 15.79
CA TRP A 52 -29.28 -9.00 16.79
C TRP A 52 -27.87 -9.62 16.79
N PHE A 53 -27.78 -10.95 16.80
CA PHE A 53 -26.50 -11.67 16.78
C PHE A 53 -25.68 -11.33 15.53
N TRP A 54 -26.32 -11.27 14.37
CA TRP A 54 -25.67 -10.82 13.13
C TRP A 54 -25.15 -9.39 13.24
N SER A 55 -25.96 -8.46 13.75
CA SER A 55 -25.55 -7.07 13.92
C SER A 55 -24.32 -6.94 14.81
N GLN A 56 -24.29 -7.65 15.95
CA GLN A 56 -23.15 -7.65 16.86
C GLN A 56 -21.93 -8.34 16.27
N SER A 57 -22.13 -9.48 15.60
CA SER A 57 -21.05 -10.21 14.93
C SER A 57 -20.39 -9.35 13.86
N LEU A 58 -21.19 -8.66 13.05
CA LEU A 58 -20.72 -7.81 11.96
C LEU A 58 -20.03 -6.56 12.50
N THR A 59 -20.60 -5.89 13.51
CA THR A 59 -20.01 -4.72 14.16
C THR A 59 -18.66 -5.06 14.80
N THR A 60 -18.59 -6.18 15.51
CA THR A 60 -17.36 -6.67 16.13
C THR A 60 -16.33 -7.02 15.07
N CYS A 61 -16.71 -7.76 14.02
CA CYS A 61 -15.80 -8.09 12.92
C CYS A 61 -15.30 -6.84 12.21
N ILE A 62 -16.16 -5.87 11.92
CA ILE A 62 -15.77 -4.59 11.33
C ILE A 62 -14.77 -3.87 12.24
N ARG A 63 -15.02 -3.78 13.55
CA ARG A 63 -14.10 -3.12 14.49
C ARG A 63 -12.71 -3.77 14.50
N TYR A 64 -12.63 -5.10 14.41
CA TYR A 64 -11.37 -5.86 14.41
C TYR A 64 -10.69 -5.97 13.03
N LEU A 65 -11.45 -5.92 11.93
CA LEU A 65 -10.93 -5.89 10.57
C LEU A 65 -10.44 -4.48 10.20
N PHE A 66 -11.19 -3.44 10.57
CA PHE A 66 -10.85 -2.03 10.39
C PHE A 66 -10.03 -1.46 11.55
N ILE A 67 -9.13 -2.28 12.12
CA ILE A 67 -8.05 -1.73 12.94
C ILE A 67 -7.25 -0.81 12.03
N LYS A 68 -7.22 0.49 12.34
CA LYS A 68 -6.62 1.57 11.55
C LYS A 68 -5.26 1.20 10.95
N GLN A 69 -4.45 0.44 11.67
CA GLN A 69 -3.12 -0.03 11.27
C GLN A 69 -3.15 -1.11 10.18
N ARG A 70 -4.11 -2.05 10.21
CA ARG A 70 -4.30 -3.06 9.16
C ARG A 70 -4.73 -2.40 7.85
N LEU A 71 -5.68 -1.47 7.93
CA LEU A 71 -6.10 -0.67 6.78
C LEU A 71 -4.92 0.14 6.22
N LEU A 72 -4.19 0.87 7.07
CA LEU A 72 -3.02 1.65 6.63
C LEU A 72 -1.93 0.76 6.01
N SER A 73 -1.70 -0.44 6.57
CA SER A 73 -0.73 -1.38 6.02
C SER A 73 -1.16 -1.90 4.66
N ALA A 74 -2.43 -2.30 4.51
CA ALA A 74 -2.99 -2.76 3.24
C ALA A 74 -2.94 -1.64 2.18
N LEU A 75 -3.35 -0.42 2.55
CA LEU A 75 -3.26 0.75 1.67
C LEU A 75 -1.82 1.04 1.24
N THR A 76 -0.84 0.95 2.16
CA THR A 76 0.58 1.14 1.84
C THR A 76 1.06 0.12 0.82
N VAL A 77 0.70 -1.16 0.98
CA VAL A 77 1.08 -2.23 0.05
C VAL A 77 0.41 -2.05 -1.31
N ILE A 78 -0.89 -1.77 -1.34
CA ILE A 78 -1.64 -1.54 -2.58
C ILE A 78 -1.04 -0.35 -3.35
N LEU A 79 -0.76 0.75 -2.65
CA LEU A 79 -0.15 1.94 -3.23
C LEU A 79 1.26 1.64 -3.76
N ALA A 80 2.08 0.90 -3.01
CA ALA A 80 3.41 0.49 -3.45
C ALA A 80 3.39 -0.39 -4.72
N ILE A 81 2.48 -1.36 -4.77
CA ILE A 81 2.29 -2.23 -5.95
C ILE A 81 1.80 -1.41 -7.14
N SER A 82 0.83 -0.51 -6.93
CA SER A 82 0.30 0.36 -7.98
C SER A 82 1.37 1.29 -8.56
N ILE A 83 2.20 1.91 -7.72
CA ILE A 83 3.33 2.74 -8.16
C ILE A 83 4.34 1.90 -8.94
N LEU A 84 4.74 0.74 -8.41
CA LEU A 84 5.69 -0.15 -9.08
C LEU A 84 5.17 -0.59 -10.45
N ALA A 85 3.90 -1.01 -10.53
CA ALA A 85 3.27 -1.40 -11.78
C ALA A 85 3.22 -0.24 -12.77
N THR A 86 2.82 0.95 -12.32
CA THR A 86 2.75 2.15 -13.17
C THR A 86 4.12 2.55 -13.72
N LEU A 87 5.16 2.52 -12.88
CA LEU A 87 6.53 2.84 -13.30
C LEU A 87 7.11 1.77 -14.23
N TYR A 88 6.88 0.49 -13.94
CA TYR A 88 7.26 -0.61 -14.82
C TYR A 88 6.66 -0.38 -16.21
N VAL A 89 5.34 -0.17 -16.26
CA VAL A 89 4.59 0.07 -17.49
C VAL A 89 5.11 1.30 -18.23
N ALA A 90 5.41 2.39 -17.53
CA ALA A 90 5.95 3.59 -18.14
C ALA A 90 7.31 3.35 -18.78
N ILE A 91 8.24 2.72 -18.06
CA ILE A 91 9.59 2.43 -18.59
C ILE A 91 9.51 1.46 -19.77
N THR A 92 8.62 0.47 -19.70
CA THR A 92 8.44 -0.45 -20.81
C THR A 92 7.91 0.25 -22.05
N SER A 93 6.86 1.08 -21.90
CA SER A 93 6.32 1.87 -22.99
C SER A 93 7.37 2.83 -23.57
N LEU A 94 8.16 3.48 -22.71
CA LEU A 94 9.22 4.39 -23.13
C LEU A 94 10.32 3.73 -23.95
N SER A 95 10.62 2.47 -23.67
CA SER A 95 11.66 1.74 -24.38
C SER A 95 11.26 1.37 -25.81
N TYR A 96 9.95 1.28 -26.10
CA TYR A 96 9.39 0.94 -27.42
C TYR A 96 8.77 2.13 -28.17
N ALA A 97 8.55 3.26 -27.49
CA ALA A 97 7.90 4.42 -28.09
C ALA A 97 8.73 5.06 -29.20
N SER A 98 8.05 5.46 -30.27
CA SER A 98 8.65 6.19 -31.40
C SER A 98 8.86 7.67 -31.04
N LYS A 99 9.75 8.35 -31.79
CA LYS A 99 9.95 9.81 -31.64
C LYS A 99 8.66 10.63 -31.78
N GLU A 100 7.71 10.17 -32.58
CA GLU A 100 6.43 10.88 -32.81
C GLU A 100 5.49 10.82 -31.59
N PHE A 101 5.62 9.79 -30.76
CA PHE A 101 4.87 9.67 -29.52
C PHE A 101 5.39 10.63 -28.45
N PHE A 102 6.69 10.93 -28.49
CA PHE A 102 7.33 11.89 -27.62
C PHE A 102 7.20 13.29 -28.22
N ASN A 103 6.15 14.03 -27.83
CA ASN A 103 6.19 15.47 -28.01
C ASN A 103 7.42 16.01 -27.25
N ASP A 104 8.35 16.66 -27.95
CA ASP A 104 9.64 17.08 -27.40
C ASP A 104 9.44 17.88 -26.10
N ASP A 105 8.37 18.68 -26.01
CA ASP A 105 8.06 19.56 -24.88
C ASP A 105 7.93 18.87 -23.51
N PHE A 106 7.56 17.59 -23.43
CA PHE A 106 7.41 16.90 -22.13
C PHE A 106 8.76 16.65 -21.44
N TRP A 107 9.77 16.31 -22.23
CA TRP A 107 11.06 15.81 -21.73
C TRP A 107 11.99 16.95 -21.36
N TYR A 108 12.07 17.96 -22.21
CA TYR A 108 13.02 19.07 -22.03
C TYR A 108 12.57 20.09 -20.98
N ASN A 109 11.26 20.20 -20.71
CA ASN A 109 10.74 21.18 -19.75
C ASN A 109 10.56 20.61 -18.32
N GLY A 110 10.99 19.36 -18.07
CA GLY A 110 10.77 18.70 -16.77
C GLY A 110 9.31 18.32 -16.50
N ASN A 111 8.45 18.34 -17.54
CA ASN A 111 7.03 18.04 -17.47
C ASN A 111 6.72 16.55 -17.64
N ILE A 112 7.70 15.70 -17.35
CA ILE A 112 7.66 14.25 -17.55
C ILE A 112 6.50 13.59 -16.78
N HIS A 113 6.12 14.12 -15.61
CA HIS A 113 4.98 13.63 -14.84
C HIS A 113 3.63 13.81 -15.56
N LEU A 114 3.50 14.80 -16.45
CA LEU A 114 2.27 15.02 -17.20
C LEU A 114 1.96 13.87 -18.16
N LEU A 115 2.97 13.07 -18.53
CA LEU A 115 2.81 11.88 -19.36
C LEU A 115 1.72 10.93 -18.83
N PHE A 116 1.62 10.77 -17.51
CA PHE A 116 0.63 9.87 -16.89
C PHE A 116 -0.82 10.37 -17.02
N PHE A 117 -1.03 11.64 -17.37
CA PHE A 117 -2.34 12.22 -17.63
C PHE A 117 -2.71 12.24 -19.11
N GLU A 118 -1.77 11.92 -20.00
CA GLU A 118 -2.00 11.92 -21.45
C GLU A 118 -2.80 10.69 -21.89
N PRO A 119 -3.99 10.84 -22.49
CA PRO A 119 -4.77 9.71 -23.00
C PRO A 119 -4.02 8.89 -24.05
N LYS A 120 -3.20 9.58 -24.86
CA LYS A 120 -2.33 8.94 -25.87
C LYS A 120 -1.38 7.93 -25.21
N PHE A 121 -0.87 8.24 -24.02
CA PHE A 121 0.06 7.36 -23.32
C PHE A 121 -0.56 6.04 -22.93
N TRP A 122 -1.76 6.06 -22.36
CA TRP A 122 -2.47 4.85 -21.96
C TRP A 122 -2.93 4.01 -23.16
N SER A 123 -3.35 4.65 -24.25
CA SER A 123 -3.71 3.97 -25.50
C SER A 123 -2.53 3.27 -26.17
N PHE A 124 -1.36 3.92 -26.20
CA PHE A 124 -0.13 3.29 -26.70
C PHE A 124 0.33 2.13 -25.80
N THR A 125 0.29 2.37 -24.50
CA THR A 125 0.71 1.41 -23.49
C THR A 125 -0.12 0.13 -23.52
N SER A 126 -1.44 0.21 -23.67
CA SER A 126 -2.29 -0.98 -23.73
C SER A 126 -1.92 -1.92 -24.88
N ASN A 127 -1.35 -1.40 -25.96
CA ASN A 127 -0.90 -2.18 -27.11
C ASN A 127 0.50 -2.76 -26.92
N SER A 128 1.35 -2.08 -26.14
CA SER A 128 2.79 -2.41 -26.00
C SER A 128 3.12 -3.17 -24.71
N ILE A 129 2.22 -3.23 -23.73
CA ILE A 129 2.47 -3.83 -22.40
C ILE A 129 2.75 -5.35 -22.44
N PHE A 130 2.31 -6.02 -23.50
CA PHE A 130 2.56 -7.46 -23.70
C PHE A 130 3.85 -7.75 -24.46
N GLU A 131 4.56 -6.71 -24.94
CA GLU A 131 5.88 -6.89 -25.51
C GLU A 131 6.88 -7.15 -24.39
N SER A 132 7.56 -8.29 -24.47
CA SER A 132 8.46 -8.74 -23.40
C SER A 132 9.71 -7.87 -23.38
N LEU A 133 9.83 -7.02 -22.37
CA LEU A 133 11.02 -6.20 -22.20
C LEU A 133 12.09 -6.99 -21.43
N PRO A 134 13.36 -6.98 -21.88
CA PRO A 134 14.42 -7.65 -21.14
C PRO A 134 14.62 -6.95 -19.80
N LEU A 135 14.48 -7.67 -18.68
CA LEU A 135 14.63 -7.15 -17.32
C LEU A 135 15.92 -6.35 -17.09
N MET A 136 16.97 -6.60 -17.88
CA MET A 136 18.22 -5.85 -17.81
C MET A 136 18.08 -4.35 -18.12
N HIS A 137 17.07 -3.92 -18.87
CA HIS A 137 16.82 -2.49 -19.11
C HIS A 137 16.31 -1.75 -17.87
N LEU A 138 15.80 -2.49 -16.87
CA LEU A 138 15.39 -1.92 -15.59
C LEU A 138 16.57 -1.78 -14.63
N VAL A 139 17.79 -2.14 -15.02
CA VAL A 139 18.98 -2.10 -14.16
C VAL A 139 19.88 -0.94 -14.58
N ASP A 140 19.90 0.10 -13.77
CA ASP A 140 20.84 1.22 -13.88
C ASP A 140 21.72 1.32 -12.63
N SER A 141 23.03 1.43 -12.85
CA SER A 141 24.02 1.42 -11.77
C SER A 141 23.93 2.64 -10.87
N HIS A 142 23.72 3.85 -11.42
CA HIS A 142 23.63 5.09 -10.65
C HIS A 142 22.38 5.09 -9.77
N SER A 143 21.26 4.67 -10.35
CA SER A 143 19.99 4.52 -9.65
C SER A 143 20.06 3.50 -8.52
N ALA A 144 20.75 2.37 -8.75
CA ALA A 144 20.94 1.33 -7.75
C ALA A 144 21.83 1.79 -6.59
N ILE A 145 22.91 2.53 -6.88
CA ILE A 145 23.78 3.12 -5.87
C ILE A 145 22.98 4.10 -4.99
N TRP A 146 22.20 4.99 -5.59
CA TRP A 146 21.35 5.91 -4.85
C TRP A 146 20.37 5.17 -3.94
N ALA A 147 19.62 4.21 -4.50
CA ALA A 147 18.64 3.43 -3.75
C ALA A 147 19.29 2.70 -2.55
N CYS A 148 20.47 2.12 -2.76
CA CYS A 148 21.22 1.44 -1.71
C CYS A 148 21.63 2.42 -0.59
N LEU A 149 22.26 3.55 -0.95
CA LEU A 149 22.68 4.57 0.02
C LEU A 149 21.49 5.15 0.78
N ALA A 150 20.38 5.43 0.10
CA ALA A 150 19.17 5.97 0.70
C ALA A 150 18.54 4.98 1.69
N LEU A 151 18.40 3.70 1.30
CA LEU A 151 17.88 2.64 2.18
C LEU A 151 18.78 2.39 3.39
N LEU A 152 20.10 2.34 3.20
CA LEU A 152 21.06 2.19 4.30
C LEU A 152 21.01 3.38 5.26
N SER A 153 20.91 4.60 4.72
CA SER A 153 20.80 5.82 5.53
C SER A 153 19.50 5.82 6.33
N LEU A 154 18.37 5.52 5.69
CA LEU A 154 17.07 5.42 6.33
C LEU A 154 17.08 4.39 7.47
N PHE A 155 17.63 3.19 7.22
CA PHE A 155 17.71 2.13 8.20
C PHE A 155 18.60 2.49 9.39
N LYS A 156 19.80 3.02 9.14
CA LYS A 156 20.72 3.44 10.21
C LYS A 156 20.17 4.59 11.05
N LEU A 157 19.57 5.59 10.40
CA LEU A 157 18.94 6.70 11.11
C LEU A 157 17.77 6.21 11.96
N ASP A 158 16.95 5.30 11.42
CA ASP A 158 15.83 4.76 12.19
C ASP A 158 16.29 3.93 13.41
N GLN A 159 17.33 3.12 13.26
CA GLN A 159 17.92 2.39 14.39
C GLN A 159 18.46 3.33 15.47
N LYS A 160 19.11 4.44 15.07
CA LYS A 160 19.72 5.40 15.99
C LYS A 160 18.70 6.28 16.72
N TYR A 161 17.68 6.77 16.01
CA TYR A 161 16.75 7.77 16.52
C TYR A 161 15.36 7.22 16.86
N GLN A 162 15.08 5.94 16.54
CA GLN A 162 13.80 5.28 16.79
C GLN A 162 12.60 6.11 16.34
N PHE A 163 12.57 6.51 15.07
CA PHE A 163 11.56 7.43 14.58
C PHE A 163 10.15 6.88 14.82
N ASN A 164 9.17 7.77 15.05
CA ASN A 164 7.78 7.35 14.96
C ASN A 164 7.43 7.01 13.49
N THR A 165 6.29 6.35 13.26
CA THR A 165 5.90 5.92 11.91
C THR A 165 5.76 7.09 10.94
N LEU A 166 5.23 8.24 11.40
CA LEU A 166 5.01 9.41 10.55
C LEU A 166 6.34 9.99 10.04
N ILE A 167 7.29 10.24 10.93
CA ILE A 167 8.62 10.78 10.59
C ILE A 167 9.35 9.81 9.66
N PHE A 168 9.28 8.50 9.96
CA PHE A 168 9.86 7.48 9.11
C PHE A 168 9.27 7.52 7.70
N SER A 169 7.94 7.60 7.57
CA SER A 169 7.26 7.67 6.28
C SER A 169 7.59 8.95 5.51
N ILE A 170 7.64 10.11 6.16
CA ILE A 170 8.03 11.38 5.52
C ILE A 170 9.48 11.30 5.02
N LEU A 171 10.41 10.83 5.85
CA LEU A 171 11.81 10.72 5.48
C LEU A 171 12.01 9.71 4.34
N SER A 172 11.28 8.59 4.39
CA SER A 172 11.30 7.58 3.32
C SER A 172 10.82 8.17 1.99
N LEU A 173 9.70 8.91 2.02
CA LEU A 173 9.16 9.58 0.84
C LEU A 173 10.13 10.62 0.30
N ALA A 174 10.72 11.46 1.16
CA ALA A 174 11.68 12.48 0.78
C ALA A 174 12.92 11.87 0.10
N LEU A 175 13.51 10.83 0.68
CA LEU A 175 14.65 10.13 0.09
C LEU A 175 14.32 9.48 -1.26
N MET A 176 13.14 8.86 -1.35
CA MET A 176 12.67 8.21 -2.58
C MET A 176 12.40 9.21 -3.72
N LEU A 177 11.83 10.39 -3.41
CA LEU A 177 11.50 11.42 -4.39
C LEU A 177 12.66 12.36 -4.72
N SER A 178 13.74 12.33 -3.94
CA SER A 178 14.86 13.26 -4.14
C SER A 178 15.53 13.19 -5.53
N PRO A 179 15.77 12.02 -6.15
CA PRO A 179 16.33 11.98 -7.51
C PRO A 179 15.37 12.56 -8.55
N TYR A 180 14.07 12.34 -8.34
CA TYR A 180 13.04 12.89 -9.21
C TYR A 180 13.04 14.43 -9.16
N LEU A 181 13.02 15.01 -7.96
CA LEU A 181 13.07 16.47 -7.78
C LEU A 181 14.36 17.06 -8.36
N TYR A 182 15.49 16.40 -8.13
CA TYR A 182 16.78 16.78 -8.72
C TYR A 182 16.71 16.81 -10.25
N GLY A 183 16.15 15.78 -10.88
CA GLY A 183 16.00 15.72 -12.33
C GLY A 183 15.10 16.81 -12.90
N VAL A 184 13.94 17.08 -12.26
CA VAL A 184 13.04 18.17 -12.68
C VAL A 184 13.76 19.52 -12.63
N ILE A 185 14.43 19.82 -11.52
CA ILE A 185 15.19 21.08 -11.36
C ILE A 185 16.28 21.19 -12.44
N THR A 186 16.99 20.09 -12.69
CA THR A 186 18.08 20.07 -13.68
C THR A 186 17.57 20.32 -15.10
N LEU A 187 16.44 19.69 -15.49
CA LEU A 187 15.81 19.88 -16.80
C LEU A 187 15.29 21.30 -16.99
N GLN A 188 14.75 21.92 -15.95
CA GLN A 188 14.24 23.30 -16.04
C GLN A 188 15.34 24.35 -16.11
N LEU A 189 16.50 24.10 -15.49
CA LEU A 189 17.59 25.06 -15.41
C LEU A 189 18.66 24.88 -16.49
N SER A 190 18.76 23.70 -17.09
CA SER A 190 19.84 23.35 -18.03
C SER A 190 19.29 22.86 -19.37
N SER A 191 19.80 23.42 -20.47
CA SER A 191 19.55 22.88 -21.80
C SER A 191 20.40 21.61 -22.01
N LEU A 192 19.85 20.46 -21.66
CA LEU A 192 20.53 19.17 -21.81
C LEU A 192 20.40 18.62 -23.23
N SER A 193 21.42 17.90 -23.68
CA SER A 193 21.37 17.17 -24.94
C SER A 193 20.56 15.88 -24.80
N ASN A 194 20.06 15.34 -25.91
CA ASN A 194 19.27 14.09 -25.92
C ASN A 194 20.03 12.90 -25.29
N LYS A 195 21.36 12.93 -25.33
CA LYS A 195 22.21 11.88 -24.75
C LYS A 195 22.21 11.90 -23.22
N GLU A 196 21.90 13.04 -22.61
CA GLU A 196 21.93 13.26 -21.16
C GLU A 196 20.53 13.12 -20.54
N VAL A 197 19.49 13.49 -21.31
CA VAL A 197 18.10 13.43 -20.85
C VAL A 197 17.67 12.00 -20.50
N GLY A 198 17.99 11.00 -21.34
CA GLY A 198 17.62 9.60 -21.10
C GLY A 198 18.16 9.04 -19.77
N PRO A 199 19.49 9.08 -19.53
CA PRO A 199 20.07 8.67 -18.26
C PRO A 199 19.54 9.46 -17.05
N LEU A 200 19.24 10.74 -17.21
CA LEU A 200 18.65 11.54 -16.14
C LEU A 200 17.24 11.07 -15.78
N ILE A 201 16.39 10.77 -16.77
CA ILE A 201 15.05 10.19 -16.56
C ILE A 201 15.14 8.83 -15.85
N ALA A 202 16.10 8.00 -16.25
CA ALA A 202 16.35 6.72 -15.57
C ALA A 202 16.66 6.94 -14.08
N LEU A 203 17.53 7.91 -13.76
CA LEU A 203 17.84 8.31 -12.38
C LEU A 203 16.63 8.89 -11.64
N MET A 204 15.69 9.53 -12.33
CA MET A 204 14.48 10.06 -11.70
C MET A 204 13.50 8.94 -11.27
N TRP A 205 13.40 7.86 -12.04
CA TRP A 205 12.33 6.87 -11.89
C TRP A 205 12.77 5.54 -11.27
N LEU A 206 13.94 5.03 -11.67
CA LEU A 206 14.41 3.72 -11.23
C LEU A 206 14.67 3.65 -9.70
N PRO A 207 15.20 4.69 -9.03
CA PRO A 207 15.33 4.66 -7.58
C PRO A 207 13.98 4.48 -6.87
N ILE A 208 12.90 5.08 -7.40
CA ILE A 208 11.54 4.89 -6.85
C ILE A 208 11.14 3.42 -6.96
N MET A 209 11.33 2.80 -8.13
CA MET A 209 11.05 1.38 -8.32
C MET A 209 11.86 0.48 -7.37
N TYR A 210 13.14 0.75 -7.19
CA TYR A 210 14.01 -0.05 -6.33
C TYR A 210 13.66 0.09 -4.84
N MET A 211 13.20 1.26 -4.42
CA MET A 211 12.97 1.58 -3.01
C MET A 211 11.52 1.34 -2.55
N ILE A 212 10.53 1.42 -3.44
CA ILE A 212 9.11 1.43 -3.05
C ILE A 212 8.69 0.16 -2.27
N LEU A 213 9.10 -1.03 -2.71
CA LEU A 213 8.78 -2.28 -2.02
C LEU A 213 9.51 -2.42 -0.67
N PRO A 214 10.84 -2.22 -0.57
CA PRO A 214 11.53 -2.19 0.72
C PRO A 214 10.93 -1.17 1.71
N ILE A 215 10.62 0.05 1.26
CA ILE A 215 10.04 1.10 2.11
C ILE A 215 8.63 0.70 2.59
N ALA A 216 7.80 0.16 1.69
CA ALA A 216 6.47 -0.31 2.06
C ALA A 216 6.56 -1.41 3.11
N TYR A 217 7.46 -2.38 2.94
CA TYR A 217 7.72 -3.43 3.93
C TYR A 217 8.14 -2.86 5.28
N LEU A 218 9.13 -1.95 5.32
CA LEU A 218 9.61 -1.35 6.56
C LEU A 218 8.51 -0.53 7.25
N THR A 219 7.72 0.21 6.49
CA THR A 219 6.60 1.01 7.02
C THR A 219 5.51 0.11 7.63
N VAL A 220 5.14 -0.98 6.95
CA VAL A 220 4.16 -1.97 7.45
C VAL A 220 4.65 -2.66 8.71
N LYS A 221 5.93 -3.08 8.73
CA LYS A 221 6.56 -3.66 9.92
C LYS A 221 6.47 -2.72 11.11
N LYS A 222 6.70 -1.43 10.87
CA LYS A 222 6.66 -0.39 11.91
C LYS A 222 5.24 -0.07 12.40
N LEU A 223 4.26 0.00 11.49
CA LEU A 223 2.84 0.12 11.83
C LEU A 223 2.37 -1.04 12.72
N THR A 224 2.82 -2.26 12.39
CA THR A 224 2.47 -3.47 13.14
C THR A 224 3.12 -3.49 14.52
N ASN A 225 4.40 -3.10 14.62
CA ASN A 225 5.11 -3.04 15.90
C ASN A 225 4.58 -1.94 16.83
N SER A 226 4.19 -0.78 16.28
CA SER A 226 3.56 0.29 17.06
C SER A 226 2.26 -0.16 17.74
N ASN A 227 1.55 -1.15 17.17
CA ASN A 227 0.33 -1.70 17.76
C ASN A 227 0.60 -2.62 18.95
N LYS A 228 1.68 -3.41 18.93
CA LYS A 228 2.03 -4.31 20.05
C LYS A 228 2.34 -3.55 21.35
N ASN A 229 2.80 -2.30 21.22
CA ASN A 229 3.23 -1.47 22.34
C ASN A 229 2.13 -0.52 22.85
N ARG A 230 0.92 -0.52 22.27
CA ARG A 230 -0.21 0.21 22.84
C ARG A 230 -0.93 -0.71 23.82
N PRO A 231 -1.03 -0.36 25.12
CA PRO A 231 -1.92 -1.09 26.02
C PRO A 231 -3.33 -1.03 25.43
N LEU A 232 -4.01 -2.17 25.43
CA LEU A 232 -5.44 -2.23 25.18
C LEU A 232 -6.09 -1.38 26.28
N ILE A 233 -6.43 -0.14 25.95
CA ILE A 233 -7.24 0.69 26.83
C ILE A 233 -8.59 -0.02 26.91
N SER A 234 -8.85 -0.53 28.11
CA SER A 234 -10.13 -1.02 28.64
C SER A 234 -11.26 -0.04 28.35
#